data_AF-A0A3D3SDF9-F1
#
_entry.id   AF-A0A3D3SDF9-F1
#
_cell.length_a   1.000
_cell.length_b   1.000
_cell.length_c   1.000
_cell.angle_alpha   90.00
_cell.angle_beta   90.00
_cell.angle_gamma   90.00
#
_symmetry.space_group_name_H-M   'P 1'
#
loop_
_entity.id
_entity.type
_entity.pdbx_description
1 polymer ?
#
loop_
_entity_poly.entity_id
_entity_poly.type
_entity_poly.pdbx_seq_one_letter_code
_entity_poly.pdbx_strand_id
1 'polypeptide(L)'
;MVLNESSRKKLGEGEALEHGKVLEAAGVSVKAVPAYNVTVGSMNYHPKDRRDNGYVITVGNLRVYVAGDTEVIPEMADLGHIDIAFLPMNLPYTMTPDQVAAAARTIRPKILYPYHFGSTDTSHLTKLLEGGKGIEMRLRKLQ
;
A
#
# COMPACT_ATOMS: atom_id res chain seq x y z
N MET A 1 16.00 11.36 -2.57
CA MET A 1 15.28 10.32 -1.79
C MET A 1 14.02 10.95 -1.24
N VAL A 2 12.86 10.34 -1.45
CA VAL A 2 11.53 10.85 -1.03
C VAL A 2 11.00 9.98 0.09
N LEU A 3 10.46 10.58 1.15
CA LEU A 3 10.05 9.86 2.34
C LEU A 3 8.97 10.61 3.15
N ASN A 4 8.48 10.03 4.24
CA ASN A 4 7.65 10.74 5.21
C ASN A 4 8.53 11.60 6.16
N GLU A 5 7.92 12.57 6.86
CA GLU A 5 8.67 13.50 7.73
C GLU A 5 9.32 12.80 8.92
N SER A 6 8.71 11.75 9.47
CA SER A 6 9.28 10.97 10.58
C SER A 6 10.61 10.33 10.21
N SER A 7 10.66 9.69 9.05
CA SER A 7 11.87 9.09 8.49
C SER A 7 12.90 10.16 8.12
N ARG A 8 12.47 11.34 7.64
CA ARG A 8 13.39 12.43 7.25
C ARG A 8 14.11 12.99 8.45
N LYS A 9 13.38 13.18 9.55
CA LYS A 9 13.97 13.58 10.84
C LYS A 9 14.96 12.53 11.36
N LYS A 10 14.68 11.24 11.20
CA LYS A 10 15.56 10.16 11.64
C LYS A 10 16.84 10.05 10.81
N LEU A 11 16.73 10.16 9.49
CA LEU A 11 17.88 10.03 8.58
C LEU A 11 18.71 11.32 8.47
N GLY A 12 18.10 12.49 8.71
CA GLY A 12 18.76 13.79 8.57
C GLY A 12 18.89 14.27 7.11
N GLU A 13 18.41 13.48 6.14
CA GLU A 13 18.50 13.77 4.71
C GLU A 13 17.25 13.34 3.94
N GLY A 14 17.16 13.76 2.67
CA GLY A 14 16.05 13.51 1.77
C GLY A 14 14.90 14.52 1.90
N GLU A 15 13.89 14.35 1.04
CA GLU A 15 12.75 15.24 0.90
C GLU A 15 11.49 14.59 1.50
N ALA A 16 10.85 15.28 2.44
CA ALA A 16 9.58 14.83 2.98
C ALA A 16 8.44 15.18 2.04
N LEU A 17 7.65 14.17 1.65
CA LEU A 17 6.46 14.35 0.82
C LEU A 17 5.21 14.14 1.67
N GLU A 18 4.44 15.21 1.86
CA GLU A 18 3.18 15.19 2.60
C GLU A 18 2.06 14.52 1.79
N HIS A 19 1.08 13.92 2.49
CA HIS A 19 -0.10 13.31 1.86
C HIS A 19 -0.79 14.26 0.88
N GLY A 20 -1.12 13.75 -0.30
CA GLY A 20 -1.76 14.52 -1.37
C GLY A 20 -0.80 15.36 -2.21
N LYS A 21 0.43 15.60 -1.75
CA LYS A 21 1.46 16.26 -2.57
C LYS A 21 2.02 15.31 -3.62
N VAL A 22 2.42 15.90 -4.73
CA VAL A 22 2.97 15.21 -5.90
C VAL A 22 4.36 15.77 -6.17
N LEU A 23 5.33 14.88 -6.36
CA LEU A 23 6.65 15.20 -6.87
C LEU A 23 6.77 14.67 -8.30
N GLU A 24 7.26 15.51 -9.20
CA GLU A 24 7.56 15.13 -10.59
C GLU A 24 9.08 15.12 -10.80
N ALA A 25 9.63 13.99 -11.23
CA ALA A 25 11.06 13.87 -11.52
C ALA A 25 11.31 12.87 -12.64
N ALA A 26 12.10 13.26 -13.64
CA ALA A 26 12.54 12.38 -14.75
C ALA A 26 11.39 11.63 -15.45
N GLY A 27 10.23 12.27 -15.62
CA GLY A 27 9.05 11.65 -16.24
C GLY A 27 8.28 10.68 -15.33
N VAL A 28 8.58 10.67 -14.02
CA VAL A 28 7.90 9.91 -12.99
C VAL A 28 7.19 10.86 -12.03
N SER A 29 5.91 10.62 -11.82
CA SER A 29 5.10 11.30 -10.81
C SER A 29 4.99 10.43 -9.56
N VAL A 30 5.23 10.99 -8.38
CA VAL A 30 5.09 10.31 -7.10
C VAL A 30 4.14 11.09 -6.21
N LYS A 31 2.98 10.51 -5.88
CA LYS A 31 2.01 11.06 -4.93
C LYS A 31 2.07 10.30 -3.61
N ALA A 32 2.28 11.01 -2.51
CA ALA A 32 2.15 10.41 -1.18
C ALA A 32 0.68 10.26 -0.78
N VAL A 33 0.32 9.11 -0.19
CA VAL A 33 -1.02 8.80 0.32
C VAL A 33 -0.93 8.20 1.73
N PRO A 34 -2.00 8.26 2.54
CA PRO A 34 -1.96 7.75 3.91
C PRO A 34 -1.68 6.24 3.99
N ALA A 35 -0.94 5.83 5.03
CA ALA A 35 -0.76 4.45 5.43
C ALA A 35 -0.77 4.38 6.96
N TYR A 36 -1.70 3.62 7.56
CA TYR A 36 -1.84 3.53 9.01
C TYR A 36 -2.70 2.34 9.46
N ASN A 37 -2.61 1.99 10.74
CA ASN A 37 -3.44 0.97 11.38
C ASN A 37 -4.75 1.55 11.94
N VAL A 38 -5.84 0.81 11.81
CA VAL A 38 -7.19 1.15 12.31
C VAL A 38 -7.69 0.17 13.39
N THR A 39 -7.13 -1.04 13.47
CA THR A 39 -7.58 -2.05 14.42
C THR A 39 -7.13 -1.71 15.84
N VAL A 40 -8.08 -1.73 16.78
CA VAL A 40 -7.81 -1.53 18.22
C VAL A 40 -6.81 -2.59 18.69
N GLY A 41 -5.69 -2.12 19.25
CA GLY A 41 -4.56 -2.98 19.67
C GLY A 41 -3.37 -2.99 18.70
N SER A 42 -3.55 -2.58 17.43
CA SER A 42 -2.48 -2.43 16.43
C SER A 42 -2.15 -0.97 16.08
N MET A 43 -2.94 -0.01 16.56
CA MET A 43 -2.80 1.43 16.23
C MET A 43 -1.44 2.03 16.61
N ASN A 44 -0.66 1.38 17.47
CA ASN A 44 0.69 1.83 17.86
C ASN A 44 1.78 1.50 16.83
N TYR A 45 1.57 0.53 15.92
CA TYR A 45 2.59 0.15 14.93
C TYR A 45 2.75 1.23 13.86
N HIS A 46 1.65 1.59 13.19
CA HIS A 46 1.55 2.67 12.21
C HIS A 46 0.44 3.65 12.61
N PRO A 47 0.67 4.54 13.59
CA PRO A 47 -0.34 5.45 14.08
C PRO A 47 -0.64 6.53 13.03
N LYS A 48 -1.92 6.91 12.90
CA LYS A 48 -2.38 7.88 11.89
C LYS A 48 -1.70 9.26 12.01
N ASP A 49 -1.36 9.67 13.22
CA ASP A 49 -0.73 10.96 13.51
C ASP A 49 0.75 11.06 13.06
N ARG A 50 1.46 9.92 12.95
CA ARG A 50 2.83 9.86 12.42
C ARG A 50 2.89 10.18 10.93
N ARG A 51 1.75 10.07 10.22
CA ARG A 51 1.61 10.34 8.78
C ARG A 51 2.58 9.52 7.93
N ASP A 52 2.54 8.19 8.10
CA ASP A 52 3.30 7.31 7.21
C ASP A 52 2.73 7.33 5.79
N ASN A 53 3.57 7.01 4.81
CA ASN A 53 3.25 7.13 3.40
C ASN A 53 3.10 5.75 2.75
N GLY A 54 2.00 5.55 2.05
CA GLY A 54 2.00 4.81 0.80
C GLY A 54 2.32 5.77 -0.36
N TYR A 55 2.53 5.23 -1.55
CA TYR A 55 2.79 6.02 -2.76
C TYR A 55 2.00 5.53 -3.96
N VAL A 56 1.46 6.47 -4.73
CA VAL A 56 1.03 6.23 -6.11
C VAL A 56 2.10 6.77 -7.04
N ILE A 57 2.76 5.87 -7.76
CA ILE A 57 3.82 6.16 -8.71
C ILE A 57 3.22 6.07 -10.12
N THR A 58 3.37 7.13 -10.91
CA THR A 58 2.88 7.17 -12.29
C THR A 58 4.04 7.31 -13.26
N VAL A 59 4.11 6.41 -14.24
CA VAL A 59 5.09 6.44 -15.35
C VAL A 59 4.31 6.36 -16.66
N GLY A 60 4.23 7.49 -17.37
CA GLY A 60 3.29 7.62 -18.49
C GLY A 60 1.85 7.36 -18.03
N ASN A 61 1.19 6.36 -18.62
CA ASN A 61 -0.17 5.98 -18.25
C ASN A 61 -0.24 4.88 -17.17
N LEU A 62 0.89 4.31 -16.77
CA LEU A 62 0.95 3.25 -15.78
C LEU A 62 0.89 3.84 -14.37
N ARG A 63 -0.09 3.41 -13.56
CA ARG A 63 -0.25 3.83 -12.16
C ARG A 63 -0.03 2.65 -11.21
N VAL A 64 1.00 2.76 -10.37
CA VAL A 64 1.41 1.74 -9.40
C VAL A 64 1.16 2.25 -7.99
N TYR A 65 0.37 1.55 -7.20
CA TYR A 65 0.17 1.82 -5.79
C TYR A 65 1.05 0.90 -4.93
N VAL A 66 1.88 1.49 -4.09
CA VAL A 66 2.62 0.79 -3.03
C VAL A 66 2.08 1.26 -1.69
N ALA A 67 1.37 0.39 -0.98
CA ALA A 67 0.59 0.79 0.19
C ALA A 67 1.43 1.15 1.42
N GLY A 68 2.71 0.78 1.46
CA GLY A 68 3.50 0.84 2.69
C GLY A 68 2.98 -0.19 3.70
N ASP A 69 3.09 0.12 4.98
CA ASP A 69 2.50 -0.66 6.07
C ASP A 69 1.22 0.01 6.56
N THR A 70 0.10 -0.63 6.27
CA THR A 70 -1.24 -0.09 6.51
C THR A 70 -2.25 -1.21 6.68
N GLU A 71 -3.40 -0.86 7.24
CA GLU A 71 -4.63 -1.66 7.16
C GLU A 71 -5.56 -1.14 6.05
N VAL A 72 -6.79 -1.68 6.00
CA VAL A 72 -7.84 -1.21 5.10
C VAL A 72 -8.35 0.15 5.60
N ILE A 73 -7.95 1.21 4.90
CA ILE A 73 -8.32 2.60 5.23
C ILE A 73 -9.29 3.17 4.18
N PRO A 74 -10.19 4.09 4.55
CA PRO A 74 -11.18 4.65 3.61
C PRO A 74 -10.54 5.37 2.42
N GLU A 75 -9.36 5.98 2.60
CA GLU A 75 -8.65 6.71 1.55
C GLU A 75 -8.24 5.82 0.36
N MET A 76 -8.23 4.48 0.51
CA MET A 76 -8.02 3.55 -0.60
C MET A 76 -9.11 3.65 -1.69
N ALA A 77 -10.33 4.07 -1.34
CA ALA A 77 -11.41 4.26 -2.30
C ALA A 77 -11.18 5.48 -3.22
N ASP A 78 -10.37 6.45 -2.76
CA ASP A 78 -10.13 7.73 -3.44
C ASP A 78 -8.84 7.73 -4.29
N LEU A 79 -8.18 6.57 -4.46
CA LEU A 79 -6.94 6.45 -5.24
C LEU A 79 -7.16 6.60 -6.77
N GLY A 80 -8.41 6.48 -7.21
CA GLY A 80 -8.78 6.43 -8.63
C GLY A 80 -8.29 5.15 -9.31
N HIS A 81 -8.08 5.22 -10.63
CA HIS A 81 -7.58 4.07 -11.39
C HIS A 81 -6.16 3.67 -10.95
N ILE A 82 -5.96 2.37 -10.67
CA ILE A 82 -4.65 1.77 -10.36
C ILE A 82 -4.45 0.56 -11.27
N ASP A 83 -3.31 0.48 -11.95
CA ASP A 83 -2.96 -0.68 -12.77
C ASP A 83 -2.38 -1.80 -11.91
N ILE A 84 -1.47 -1.46 -11.00
CA ILE A 84 -0.74 -2.42 -10.17
C ILE A 84 -0.80 -1.97 -8.72
N ALA A 85 -1.18 -2.85 -7.80
CA ALA A 85 -1.14 -2.58 -6.37
C ALA A 85 -0.24 -3.57 -5.64
N PHE A 86 0.55 -3.06 -4.69
CA PHE A 86 1.30 -3.82 -3.69
C PHE A 86 0.64 -3.61 -2.33
N LEU A 87 0.10 -4.67 -1.74
CA LEU A 87 -0.63 -4.62 -0.46
C LEU A 87 0.06 -5.49 0.60
N PRO A 88 0.36 -4.95 1.80
CA PRO A 88 1.08 -5.68 2.84
C PRO A 88 0.19 -6.75 3.48
N MET A 89 0.77 -7.85 3.97
CA MET A 89 -0.01 -8.95 4.53
C MET A 89 0.71 -9.68 5.66
N ASN A 90 1.09 -8.95 6.72
CA ASN A 90 1.69 -9.53 7.93
C ASN A 90 1.01 -9.04 9.22
N LEU A 91 0.73 -9.98 10.12
CA LEU A 91 0.21 -9.66 11.45
C LEU A 91 1.35 -9.59 12.49
N PRO A 92 1.18 -8.78 13.54
CA PRO A 92 0.05 -7.87 13.82
C PRO A 92 0.16 -6.47 13.17
N TYR A 93 1.11 -6.29 12.24
CA TYR A 93 1.57 -4.97 11.79
C TYR A 93 0.72 -4.35 10.67
N THR A 94 0.14 -5.16 9.78
CA THR A 94 -0.58 -4.71 8.59
C THR A 94 -1.91 -5.46 8.43
N MET A 95 -2.11 -6.23 7.35
CA MET A 95 -3.40 -6.84 7.01
C MET A 95 -3.40 -8.38 7.11
N THR A 96 -4.55 -8.93 7.49
CA THR A 96 -4.91 -10.33 7.24
C THR A 96 -5.15 -10.59 5.74
N PRO A 97 -5.14 -11.84 5.26
CA PRO A 97 -5.56 -12.16 3.90
C PRO A 97 -6.97 -11.64 3.55
N ASP A 98 -7.93 -11.72 4.48
CA ASP A 98 -9.28 -11.18 4.30
C ASP A 98 -9.29 -9.66 4.11
N GLN A 99 -8.48 -8.94 4.90
CA GLN A 99 -8.30 -7.50 4.76
C GLN A 99 -7.64 -7.13 3.43
N VAL A 100 -6.63 -7.88 2.97
CA VAL A 100 -6.03 -7.67 1.64
C VAL A 100 -7.06 -7.89 0.53
N ALA A 101 -7.88 -8.94 0.63
CA ALA A 101 -8.95 -9.18 -0.33
C ALA A 101 -9.99 -8.04 -0.33
N ALA A 102 -10.34 -7.50 0.83
CA ALA A 102 -11.22 -6.34 0.94
C ALA A 102 -10.61 -5.09 0.30
N ALA A 103 -9.36 -4.75 0.63
CA ALA A 103 -8.63 -3.63 0.03
C ALA A 103 -8.51 -3.78 -1.49
N ALA A 104 -8.18 -4.97 -2.00
CA ALA A 104 -8.10 -5.24 -3.42
C ALA A 104 -9.45 -5.02 -4.14
N ARG A 105 -10.57 -5.40 -3.53
CA ARG A 105 -11.91 -5.17 -4.09
C ARG A 105 -12.34 -3.70 -4.07
N THR A 106 -11.83 -2.92 -3.11
CA THR A 106 -12.02 -1.46 -3.06
C THR A 106 -11.21 -0.76 -4.15
N ILE A 107 -9.92 -1.10 -4.27
CA ILE A 107 -8.98 -0.45 -5.20
C ILE A 107 -9.22 -0.89 -6.65
N ARG A 108 -9.62 -2.16 -6.84
CA ARG A 108 -9.80 -2.83 -8.14
C ARG A 108 -8.59 -2.68 -9.08
N PRO A 109 -7.37 -3.03 -8.62
CA PRO A 109 -6.21 -2.96 -9.49
C PRO A 109 -6.28 -4.05 -10.57
N LYS A 110 -5.73 -3.81 -11.76
CA LYS A 110 -5.62 -4.86 -12.78
C LYS A 110 -4.73 -6.01 -12.30
N ILE A 111 -3.64 -5.68 -11.61
CA ILE A 111 -2.68 -6.63 -11.04
C ILE A 111 -2.49 -6.37 -9.55
N LEU A 112 -2.56 -7.43 -8.75
CA LEU A 112 -2.27 -7.39 -7.32
C LEU A 112 -1.02 -8.20 -6.98
N TYR A 113 -0.08 -7.58 -6.28
CA TYR A 113 1.05 -8.24 -5.63
C TYR A 113 0.87 -8.17 -4.10
N PRO A 114 0.48 -9.25 -3.41
CA PRO A 114 0.66 -9.30 -1.97
C PRO A 114 2.17 -9.29 -1.66
N TYR A 115 2.59 -8.47 -0.69
CA TYR A 115 3.99 -8.32 -0.27
C TYR A 115 4.08 -8.19 1.25
N HIS A 116 5.31 -8.10 1.77
CA HIS A 116 5.57 -7.89 3.20
C HIS A 116 4.78 -8.89 4.06
N PHE A 117 4.76 -10.16 3.64
CA PHE A 117 3.89 -11.18 4.22
C PHE A 117 4.62 -12.11 5.19
N GLY A 118 5.95 -12.06 5.27
CA GLY A 118 6.75 -12.92 6.14
C GLY A 118 6.41 -14.39 5.94
N SER A 119 5.94 -15.05 7.00
CA SER A 119 5.51 -16.45 6.99
C SER A 119 4.00 -16.63 6.81
N THR A 120 3.24 -15.58 6.46
CA THR A 120 1.79 -15.63 6.32
C THR A 120 1.40 -16.53 5.14
N ASP A 121 0.44 -17.43 5.36
CA ASP A 121 -0.04 -18.33 4.31
C ASP A 121 -0.81 -17.56 3.21
N THR A 122 -0.23 -17.51 2.01
CA THR A 122 -0.82 -16.87 0.83
C THR A 122 -1.93 -17.71 0.19
N SER A 123 -2.09 -18.97 0.57
CA SER A 123 -3.11 -19.87 -0.01
C SER A 123 -4.53 -19.38 0.28
N HIS A 124 -4.75 -18.82 1.47
CA HIS A 124 -6.05 -18.26 1.86
C HIS A 124 -6.43 -17.05 0.99
N LEU A 125 -5.50 -16.11 0.78
CA LEU A 125 -5.73 -14.98 -0.14
C LEU A 125 -6.04 -15.45 -1.56
N THR A 126 -5.32 -16.48 -2.02
CA THR A 126 -5.52 -17.06 -3.36
C THR A 126 -6.97 -17.53 -3.54
N LYS A 127 -7.51 -18.27 -2.56
CA LYS A 127 -8.90 -18.74 -2.56
C LYS A 127 -9.91 -17.58 -2.50
N LEU A 128 -9.64 -16.56 -1.69
CA LEU A 128 -10.52 -15.40 -1.54
C LEU A 128 -10.68 -14.58 -2.83
N LEU A 129 -9.66 -14.58 -3.69
CA LEU A 129 -9.65 -13.85 -4.97
C LEU A 129 -9.89 -14.76 -6.18
N GLU A 130 -10.05 -16.06 -5.97
CA GLU A 130 -10.36 -17.02 -7.03
C GLU A 130 -11.69 -16.67 -7.71
N GLY A 131 -11.71 -16.66 -9.05
CA GLY A 131 -12.89 -16.28 -9.83
C GLY A 131 -13.23 -14.78 -9.81
N GLY A 132 -12.45 -13.94 -9.10
CA GLY A 132 -12.61 -12.50 -9.10
C GLY A 132 -12.33 -11.91 -10.49
N LYS A 133 -13.38 -11.48 -11.20
CA LYS A 133 -13.22 -10.83 -12.50
C LYS A 133 -12.51 -9.49 -12.35
N GLY A 134 -11.38 -9.32 -13.03
CA GLY A 134 -10.70 -8.03 -13.19
C GLY A 134 -9.48 -7.77 -12.29
N ILE A 135 -9.11 -8.70 -11.40
CA ILE A 135 -7.88 -8.61 -10.60
C ILE A 135 -7.00 -9.83 -10.87
N GLU A 136 -5.86 -9.65 -11.51
CA GLU A 136 -4.84 -10.69 -11.69
C GLU A 136 -3.89 -10.69 -10.47
N MET A 137 -4.03 -11.66 -9.58
CA MET A 137 -3.09 -11.81 -8.46
C MET A 137 -1.79 -12.48 -8.91
N ARG A 138 -0.65 -11.89 -8.57
CA ARG A 138 0.68 -12.40 -8.88
C ARG A 138 1.51 -12.62 -7.61
N LEU A 139 1.74 -13.88 -7.26
CA LEU A 139 2.62 -14.23 -6.15
C LEU A 139 4.09 -14.15 -6.57
N ARG A 140 4.93 -13.54 -5.73
CA ARG A 140 6.39 -13.43 -5.88
C ARG A 140 7.04 -13.64 -4.51
N LYS A 141 8.35 -13.86 -4.48
CA LYS A 141 9.13 -13.96 -3.24
C LYS A 141 9.28 -12.57 -2.62
N LEU A 142 8.25 -12.13 -1.92
CA LEU A 142 8.13 -10.81 -1.29
C LEU A 142 7.74 -10.92 0.20
N GLN A 143 8.10 -12.05 0.82
CA GLN A 143 7.99 -12.27 2.26
C GLN A 143 8.77 -11.21 3.05
#